data_AF-A0A519QDM4-F1
#
_entry.id   AF-A0A519QDM4-F1
#
_cell.length_a   1.000
_cell.length_b   1.000
_cell.length_c   1.000
_cell.angle_alpha   90.00
_cell.angle_beta   90.00
_cell.angle_gamma   90.00
#
_symmetry.space_group_name_H-M   'P 1'
#
loop_
_entity.id
_entity.type
_entity.pdbx_description
1 polymer ?
#
loop_
_entity_poly.entity_id
_entity_poly.type
_entity_poly.pdbx_seq_one_letter_code
_entity_poly.pdbx_strand_id
1 'polypeptide(L)'
;MTPIRVAAVSLIAVSAASLGACGAVKQGIGLTKVVPDEFVTVSTAPLSVPPEYGLRPPSPGQPRPQELAPESAARQILLGQRQAITRTPGEQALAQQAGADRADPLARYVVDDEFGDLAHKEENWASRLLFWRQNDPSTQAATVTQSADGSQTIDAASEQARLQALTGGQAVAITERRRSGFKLPGL
;
A
#
# COMPACT_ATOMS: atom_id res chain seq x y z
N MET A 1 43.62 -5.53 31.46
CA MET A 1 43.64 -5.08 30.05
C MET A 1 43.53 -3.56 30.06
N THR A 2 44.49 -2.85 29.47
CA THR A 2 44.57 -1.39 29.58
C THR A 2 43.42 -0.70 28.82
N PRO A 3 42.82 0.38 29.35
CA PRO A 3 41.66 1.05 28.75
C PRO A 3 41.94 1.55 27.32
N ILE A 4 43.20 1.87 27.02
CA ILE A 4 43.69 2.27 25.70
C ILE A 4 43.51 1.16 24.65
N ARG A 5 43.70 -0.11 25.03
CA ARG A 5 43.53 -1.24 24.10
C ARG A 5 42.06 -1.51 23.79
N VAL A 6 41.16 -1.28 24.74
CA VAL A 6 39.71 -1.42 24.55
C VAL A 6 39.17 -0.33 23.62
N ALA A 7 39.62 0.92 23.81
CA ALA A 7 39.25 2.04 22.93
C ALA A 7 39.75 1.88 21.49
N ALA A 8 40.96 1.34 21.31
CA ALA A 8 41.50 1.08 19.97
C ALA A 8 40.70 -0.02 19.24
N VAL A 9 40.31 -1.09 19.94
CA VAL A 9 39.51 -2.18 19.36
C VAL A 9 38.09 -1.72 19.02
N SER A 10 37.46 -0.91 19.87
CA SER A 10 36.12 -0.37 19.57
C SER A 10 36.13 0.58 18.37
N LEU A 11 37.15 1.43 18.24
CA LEU A 11 37.28 2.34 17.11
C LEU A 11 37.44 1.57 15.78
N ILE A 12 38.26 0.52 15.77
CA ILE A 12 38.45 -0.34 14.60
C ILE A 12 37.13 -1.05 14.24
N ALA A 13 36.41 -1.59 15.22
CA ALA A 13 35.13 -2.26 14.99
C ALA A 13 34.06 -1.33 14.39
N VAL A 14 33.95 -0.10 14.90
CA VAL A 14 33.00 0.90 14.38
C VAL A 14 33.36 1.32 12.95
N SER A 15 34.65 1.52 12.67
CA SER A 15 35.10 1.85 11.32
C SER A 15 34.86 0.71 10.32
N ALA A 16 35.04 -0.54 10.70
CA ALA A 16 34.74 -1.67 9.81
C ALA A 16 33.23 -1.79 9.51
N ALA A 17 32.37 -1.50 10.48
CA ALA A 17 30.92 -1.55 10.31
C ALA A 17 30.39 -0.43 9.39
N SER A 18 30.98 0.78 9.43
CA SER A 18 30.54 1.90 8.59
C SER A 18 30.85 1.71 7.11
N LEU A 19 31.97 1.04 6.76
CA LEU A 19 32.28 0.69 5.37
C LEU A 19 31.32 -0.37 4.79
N GLY A 20 30.88 -1.34 5.59
CA GLY A 20 29.90 -2.35 5.16
C GLY A 20 28.49 -1.78 4.93
N ALA A 21 28.10 -0.77 5.71
CA ALA A 21 26.77 -0.16 5.63
C ALA A 21 26.52 0.59 4.30
N CYS A 22 27.54 1.24 3.74
CA CYS A 22 27.38 2.01 2.49
C CYS A 22 27.01 1.13 1.28
N GLY A 23 27.50 -0.10 1.23
CA GLY A 23 27.16 -1.05 0.16
C GLY A 23 25.69 -1.48 0.21
N ALA A 24 25.20 -1.87 1.39
CA ALA A 24 23.82 -2.30 1.59
C ALA A 24 22.81 -1.19 1.28
N VAL A 25 23.13 0.05 1.67
CA VAL A 25 22.28 1.23 1.36
C VAL A 25 22.19 1.44 -0.16
N LYS A 26 23.30 1.31 -0.90
CA LYS A 26 23.32 1.50 -2.36
C LYS A 26 22.42 0.51 -3.10
N GLN A 27 22.37 -0.75 -2.63
CA GLN A 27 21.43 -1.76 -3.12
C GLN A 27 19.98 -1.42 -2.74
N GLY A 28 19.72 -1.00 -1.50
CA GLY A 28 18.37 -0.69 -0.99
C GLY A 28 17.72 0.53 -1.65
N ILE A 29 18.51 1.51 -2.09
CA ILE A 29 18.04 2.71 -2.80
C ILE A 29 18.04 2.56 -4.34
N GLY A 30 18.31 1.35 -4.87
CA GLY A 30 18.23 1.07 -6.31
C GLY A 30 19.32 1.71 -7.16
N LEU A 31 20.42 2.19 -6.56
CA LEU A 31 21.55 2.79 -7.29
C LEU A 31 22.49 1.75 -7.94
N THR A 32 22.08 0.49 -7.95
CA THR A 32 22.82 -0.62 -8.55
C THR A 32 22.19 -1.04 -9.86
N LYS A 33 23.04 -1.25 -10.88
CA LYS A 33 22.63 -1.73 -12.19
C LYS A 33 22.06 -3.14 -12.07
N VAL A 34 20.74 -3.26 -12.10
CA VAL A 34 20.04 -4.54 -12.27
C VAL A 34 19.98 -4.78 -13.77
N VAL A 35 20.79 -5.71 -14.27
CA VAL A 35 20.70 -6.16 -15.66
C VAL A 35 19.66 -7.28 -15.71
N PRO A 36 18.58 -7.16 -16.50
CA PRO A 36 17.64 -8.24 -16.70
C PRO A 36 18.37 -9.48 -17.22
N ASP A 37 18.03 -10.64 -16.68
CA ASP A 37 18.64 -11.90 -17.07
C ASP A 37 18.29 -12.23 -18.52
N GLU A 38 19.30 -12.12 -19.38
CA GLU A 38 19.23 -12.34 -20.82
C GLU A 38 18.97 -13.80 -21.21
N PHE A 39 18.96 -14.72 -20.24
CA PHE A 39 18.65 -16.14 -20.42
C PHE A 39 17.30 -16.57 -19.86
N VAL A 40 16.47 -15.65 -19.36
CA VAL A 40 15.10 -15.98 -18.95
C VAL A 40 14.25 -16.23 -20.20
N THR A 41 14.15 -17.49 -20.59
CA THR A 41 13.25 -17.94 -21.65
C THR A 41 11.83 -18.04 -21.10
N VAL A 42 10.91 -17.24 -21.66
CA VAL A 42 9.47 -17.37 -21.36
C VAL A 42 8.98 -18.72 -21.92
N SER A 43 8.27 -19.49 -21.11
CA SER A 43 7.69 -20.76 -21.56
C SER A 43 6.59 -20.48 -22.60
N THR A 44 6.81 -20.98 -23.81
CA THR A 44 5.79 -20.97 -24.87
C THR A 44 4.81 -22.11 -24.60
N ALA A 45 3.52 -21.86 -24.79
CA ALA A 45 2.52 -22.91 -24.68
C ALA A 45 2.84 -24.04 -25.69
N PRO A 46 2.73 -25.32 -25.29
CA PRO A 46 3.03 -26.44 -26.18
C PRO A 46 2.11 -26.40 -27.42
N LEU A 47 2.68 -26.59 -28.60
CA LEU A 47 1.90 -26.68 -29.84
C LEU A 47 1.07 -27.98 -29.80
N SER A 48 -0.23 -27.87 -29.53
CA SER A 48 -1.18 -28.92 -29.84
C SER A 48 -1.52 -28.83 -31.32
N VAL A 49 -1.22 -29.89 -32.07
CA VAL A 49 -1.64 -30.04 -33.47
C VAL A 49 -3.12 -30.43 -33.45
N PRO A 50 -4.05 -29.57 -33.91
CA PRO A 50 -5.45 -29.94 -34.01
C PRO A 50 -5.63 -30.95 -35.16
N PRO A 51 -6.58 -31.89 -35.08
CA PRO A 51 -6.82 -32.92 -36.10
C PRO A 51 -7.37 -32.38 -37.44
N GLU A 52 -7.62 -31.06 -37.55
CA GLU A 52 -8.15 -30.44 -38.75
C GLU A 52 -7.04 -29.77 -39.57
N TYR A 53 -6.60 -30.47 -40.62
CA TYR A 53 -5.67 -30.00 -41.66
C TYR A 53 -6.28 -28.94 -42.61
N GLY A 54 -7.42 -28.34 -42.25
CA GLY A 54 -8.26 -27.51 -43.12
C GLY A 54 -8.04 -26.00 -43.06
N LEU A 55 -7.12 -25.49 -42.24
CA LEU A 55 -6.88 -24.05 -42.17
C LEU A 55 -5.71 -23.67 -43.08
N ARG A 56 -5.97 -22.70 -43.98
CA ARG A 56 -4.96 -22.07 -44.83
C ARG A 56 -3.82 -21.59 -43.93
N PRO A 57 -2.55 -21.97 -44.21
CA PRO A 57 -1.42 -21.49 -43.43
C PRO A 57 -1.46 -19.95 -43.34
N PRO A 58 -1.36 -19.36 -42.13
CA PRO A 58 -1.33 -17.92 -41.99
C PRO A 58 -0.16 -17.38 -42.83
N SER A 59 -0.42 -16.32 -43.59
CA SER A 59 0.60 -15.74 -44.46
C SER A 59 1.75 -15.19 -43.61
N PRO A 60 3.03 -15.37 -44.02
CA PRO A 60 4.18 -14.86 -43.28
C PRO A 60 4.00 -13.37 -42.97
N GLY A 61 4.06 -12.98 -41.70
CA GLY A 61 3.96 -11.58 -41.24
C GLY A 61 2.61 -11.15 -40.66
N GLN A 62 1.59 -12.01 -40.59
CA GLN A 62 0.38 -11.70 -39.83
C GLN A 62 0.61 -11.85 -38.32
N PRO A 63 0.09 -10.93 -37.49
CA PRO A 63 0.19 -11.05 -36.03
C PRO A 63 -0.49 -12.35 -35.59
N ARG A 64 0.28 -13.23 -34.95
CA ARG A 64 -0.22 -14.50 -34.45
C ARG A 64 -1.17 -14.22 -33.28
N PRO A 65 -2.46 -14.59 -33.37
CA PRO A 65 -3.40 -14.35 -32.27
C PRO A 65 -3.01 -15.05 -30.95
N GLN A 66 -2.15 -16.07 -31.03
CA GLN A 66 -1.63 -16.79 -29.86
C GLN A 66 -0.43 -16.11 -29.18
N GLU A 67 0.22 -15.13 -29.80
CA GLU A 67 1.26 -14.31 -29.18
C GLU A 67 0.63 -13.07 -28.54
N LEU A 68 -0.21 -13.26 -27.51
CA LEU A 68 -0.50 -12.15 -26.61
C LEU A 68 0.84 -11.70 -26.00
N ALA A 69 1.16 -10.41 -26.13
CA ALA A 69 2.34 -9.83 -25.52
C ALA A 69 2.39 -10.23 -24.03
N PRO A 70 3.52 -10.71 -23.50
CA PRO A 70 3.62 -11.25 -22.15
C PRO A 70 3.17 -10.23 -21.09
N GLU A 71 3.35 -8.94 -21.33
CA GLU A 71 2.86 -7.85 -20.49
C GLU A 71 1.33 -7.79 -20.44
N SER A 72 0.66 -8.05 -21.56
CA SER A 72 -0.81 -8.11 -21.62
C SER A 72 -1.36 -9.34 -20.90
N ALA A 73 -0.70 -10.49 -21.04
CA ALA A 73 -1.04 -11.71 -20.31
C ALA A 73 -0.81 -11.56 -18.80
N ALA A 74 0.34 -11.01 -18.39
CA ALA A 74 0.63 -10.73 -16.98
C ALA A 74 -0.36 -9.73 -16.39
N ARG A 75 -0.70 -8.66 -17.12
CA ARG A 75 -1.72 -7.69 -16.70
C ARG A 75 -3.09 -8.35 -16.50
N GLN A 76 -3.48 -9.27 -17.38
CA GLN A 76 -4.73 -10.02 -17.27
C GLN A 76 -4.71 -11.03 -16.10
N ILE A 77 -3.56 -11.61 -15.76
CA ILE A 77 -3.41 -12.48 -14.59
C ILE A 77 -3.47 -11.66 -13.29
N LEU A 78 -2.74 -10.55 -13.22
CA LEU A 78 -2.63 -9.71 -12.02
C LEU A 78 -3.91 -8.95 -11.70
N LEU A 79 -4.58 -8.40 -12.73
CA LEU A 79 -5.82 -7.65 -12.56
C LEU A 79 -7.06 -8.54 -12.63
N GLY A 80 -6.88 -9.83 -12.94
CA GLY A 80 -7.93 -10.72 -13.42
C GLY A 80 -8.49 -10.26 -14.77
N GLN A 81 -9.25 -11.13 -15.45
CA GLN A 81 -10.29 -10.60 -16.32
C GLN A 81 -11.13 -9.71 -15.42
N ARG A 82 -11.14 -8.38 -15.64
CA ARG A 82 -12.28 -7.58 -15.21
C ARG A 82 -13.47 -8.23 -15.89
N GLN A 83 -14.09 -9.19 -15.22
CA GLN A 83 -15.41 -9.64 -15.58
C GLN A 83 -16.18 -8.35 -15.71
N ALA A 84 -16.63 -8.06 -16.92
CA ALA A 84 -17.64 -7.04 -17.12
C ALA A 84 -18.76 -7.49 -16.18
N ILE A 85 -18.80 -6.89 -14.99
CA ILE A 85 -19.84 -7.15 -14.02
C ILE A 85 -21.10 -6.82 -14.81
N THR A 86 -21.88 -7.84 -15.16
CA THR A 86 -23.12 -7.67 -15.89
C THR A 86 -24.05 -6.91 -14.96
N ARG A 87 -23.94 -5.59 -14.97
CA ARG A 87 -24.73 -4.69 -14.14
C ARG A 87 -26.18 -4.82 -14.57
N THR A 88 -27.07 -4.83 -13.59
CA THR A 88 -28.51 -4.81 -13.88
C THR A 88 -28.88 -3.53 -14.64
N PRO A 89 -29.96 -3.53 -15.44
CA PRO A 89 -30.42 -2.31 -16.12
C PRO A 89 -30.64 -1.14 -15.16
N GLY A 90 -31.08 -1.41 -13.92
CA GLY A 90 -31.24 -0.39 -12.88
C GLY A 90 -29.92 0.23 -12.41
N GLU A 91 -28.88 -0.58 -12.23
CA GLU A 91 -27.53 -0.09 -11.90
C GLU A 91 -26.92 0.73 -13.05
N GLN A 92 -27.18 0.34 -14.29
CA GLN A 92 -26.74 1.09 -15.45
C GLN A 92 -27.45 2.45 -15.53
N ALA A 93 -28.77 2.50 -15.30
CA ALA A 93 -29.52 3.75 -15.25
C ALA A 93 -29.07 4.66 -14.11
N LEU A 94 -28.81 4.11 -12.92
CA LEU A 94 -28.28 4.87 -11.79
C LEU A 94 -26.88 5.41 -12.07
N ALA A 95 -26.00 4.60 -12.67
CA ALA A 95 -24.66 5.02 -13.05
C ALA A 95 -24.69 6.12 -14.12
N GLN A 96 -25.61 6.03 -15.08
CA GLN A 96 -25.81 7.08 -16.08
C GLN A 96 -26.31 8.40 -15.47
N GLN A 97 -27.26 8.31 -14.53
CA GLN A 97 -27.71 9.48 -13.77
C GLN A 97 -26.58 10.09 -12.93
N ALA A 98 -25.71 9.24 -12.37
CA ALA A 98 -24.50 9.66 -11.66
C ALA A 98 -23.37 10.17 -12.58
N GLY A 99 -23.57 10.15 -13.91
CA GLY A 99 -22.60 10.63 -14.88
C GLY A 99 -21.38 9.74 -15.07
N ALA A 100 -21.51 8.43 -14.83
CA ALA A 100 -20.41 7.48 -15.00
C ALA A 100 -19.81 7.47 -16.43
N ASP A 101 -20.64 7.77 -17.44
CA ASP A 101 -20.30 7.94 -18.84
C ASP A 101 -19.51 9.22 -19.16
N ARG A 102 -19.44 10.18 -18.23
CA ARG A 102 -18.61 11.39 -18.32
C ARG A 102 -17.34 11.33 -17.48
N ALA A 103 -17.07 10.21 -16.82
CA ALA A 103 -15.88 10.08 -15.99
C ALA A 103 -14.61 10.08 -16.88
N ASP A 104 -13.68 10.99 -16.59
CA ASP A 104 -12.39 11.02 -17.28
C ASP A 104 -11.57 9.77 -16.92
N PRO A 105 -11.19 8.93 -17.89
CA PRO A 105 -10.34 7.76 -17.62
C PRO A 105 -8.97 8.12 -17.05
N LEU A 106 -8.50 9.36 -17.23
CA LEU A 106 -7.24 9.88 -16.73
C LEU A 106 -7.35 10.58 -15.38
N ALA A 107 -8.53 10.67 -14.76
CA ALA A 107 -8.72 11.40 -13.50
C ALA A 107 -7.74 10.97 -12.40
N ARG A 108 -7.36 9.68 -12.34
CA ARG A 108 -6.33 9.21 -11.40
C ARG A 108 -4.95 9.77 -11.69
N TYR A 109 -4.56 9.84 -12.97
CA TYR A 109 -3.29 10.44 -13.36
C TYR A 109 -3.25 11.93 -13.04
N VAL A 110 -4.34 12.65 -13.29
CA VAL A 110 -4.44 14.08 -12.97
C VAL A 110 -4.31 14.30 -11.46
N VAL A 111 -5.03 13.52 -10.65
CA VAL A 111 -4.92 13.59 -9.18
C VAL A 111 -3.52 13.20 -8.71
N ASP A 112 -2.93 12.15 -9.26
CA ASP A 112 -1.58 11.73 -8.84
C ASP A 112 -0.52 12.77 -9.22
N ASP A 113 -0.67 13.47 -10.35
CA ASP A 113 0.20 14.57 -10.79
C ASP A 113 0.02 15.82 -9.90
N GLU A 114 -1.22 16.23 -9.65
CA GLU A 114 -1.53 17.39 -8.81
C GLU A 114 -1.16 17.19 -7.32
N PHE A 115 -1.27 15.97 -6.81
CA PHE A 115 -1.10 15.65 -5.39
C PHE A 115 0.19 14.86 -5.07
N GLY A 116 1.02 14.55 -6.07
CA GLY A 116 2.26 13.80 -5.87
C GLY A 116 3.20 14.42 -4.82
N ASP A 117 3.23 15.76 -4.75
CA ASP A 117 4.05 16.52 -3.80
C ASP A 117 3.46 16.57 -2.39
N LEU A 118 2.15 16.35 -2.22
CA LEU A 118 1.49 16.39 -0.90
C LEU A 118 1.75 15.12 -0.08
N ALA A 119 1.96 13.98 -0.73
CA ALA A 119 2.29 12.73 -0.05
C ALA A 119 3.67 12.78 0.66
N HIS A 120 4.57 13.67 0.21
CA HIS A 120 5.95 13.78 0.70
C HIS A 120 6.28 15.15 1.30
N LYS A 121 5.28 16.01 1.51
CA LYS A 121 5.52 17.34 2.08
C LYS A 121 5.85 17.21 3.56
N GLU A 122 7.13 17.43 3.89
CA GLU A 122 7.53 17.55 5.28
C GLU A 122 6.80 18.71 5.96
N GLU A 123 6.44 18.51 7.23
CA GLU A 123 5.83 19.57 8.03
C GLU A 123 6.73 20.82 8.00
N ASN A 124 6.13 21.93 7.58
CA ASN A 124 6.84 23.20 7.54
C ASN A 124 7.34 23.56 8.94
N TRP A 125 8.40 24.37 9.02
CA TRP A 125 9.01 24.76 10.30
C TRP A 125 8.01 25.43 11.27
N ALA A 126 7.08 26.24 10.76
CA ALA A 126 6.06 26.88 11.58
C ALA A 126 5.04 25.89 12.14
N SER A 127 4.63 24.87 11.37
CA SER A 127 3.79 23.77 11.86
C SER A 127 4.51 22.98 12.94
N ARG A 128 5.80 22.68 12.76
CA ARG A 128 6.61 22.03 13.80
C ARG A 128 6.71 22.85 15.07
N LEU A 129 6.77 24.17 14.99
CA LEU A 129 6.76 25.05 16.17
C LEU A 129 5.38 25.20 16.82
N LEU A 130 4.33 25.41 16.02
CA LEU A 130 2.95 25.55 16.50
C LEU A 130 2.47 24.26 17.18
N PHE A 131 2.84 23.11 16.62
CA PHE A 131 2.40 21.79 17.06
C PHE A 131 3.50 21.01 17.81
N TRP A 132 4.55 21.68 18.28
CA TRP A 132 5.70 21.05 18.97
C TRP A 132 5.33 20.22 20.21
N ARG A 133 4.14 20.46 20.79
CA ARG A 133 3.58 19.72 21.93
C ARG A 133 2.20 19.11 21.66
N GLN A 134 1.79 18.93 20.40
CA GLN A 134 0.46 18.40 20.05
C GLN A 134 0.14 17.04 20.73
N ASN A 135 1.16 16.21 20.92
CA ASN A 135 1.04 14.88 21.55
C ASN A 135 1.23 14.90 23.08
N ASP A 136 1.44 16.06 23.68
CA ASP A 136 1.57 16.20 25.13
C ASP A 136 0.17 16.41 25.73
N PRO A 137 -0.37 15.43 26.49
CA PRO A 137 -1.71 15.52 27.06
C PRO A 137 -1.88 16.71 28.02
N SER A 138 -0.78 17.23 28.57
CA SER A 138 -0.81 18.41 29.44
C SER A 138 -1.07 19.74 28.74
N THR A 139 -1.06 19.76 27.40
CA THR A 139 -1.28 20.97 26.59
C THR A 139 -2.65 21.05 25.92
N GLN A 140 -3.47 20.00 26.07
CA GLN A 140 -4.82 19.96 25.51
C GLN A 140 -5.79 20.69 26.45
N ALA A 141 -6.45 21.72 25.93
CA ALA A 141 -7.50 22.43 26.68
C ALA A 141 -8.79 21.60 26.73
N ALA A 142 -9.51 21.68 27.85
CA ALA A 142 -10.80 21.03 28.01
C ALA A 142 -11.76 21.48 26.91
N THR A 143 -12.30 20.52 26.14
CA THR A 143 -13.18 20.76 25.01
C THR A 143 -14.61 20.35 25.38
N VAL A 144 -15.57 21.26 25.25
CA VAL A 144 -16.98 20.98 25.52
C VAL A 144 -17.64 20.46 24.25
N THR A 145 -18.07 19.19 24.26
CA THR A 145 -18.82 18.58 23.17
C THR A 145 -20.30 18.54 23.52
N GLN A 146 -21.17 19.00 22.62
CA GLN A 146 -22.61 18.91 22.79
C GLN A 146 -23.11 17.58 22.21
N SER A 147 -23.74 16.75 23.05
CA SER A 147 -24.44 15.52 22.64
C SER A 147 -25.95 15.66 22.89
N ALA A 148 -26.76 14.77 22.33
CA ALA A 148 -28.21 14.75 22.52
C ALA A 148 -28.62 14.67 24.01
N ASP A 149 -27.76 14.09 24.86
CA ASP A 149 -27.94 13.97 26.31
C ASP A 149 -27.37 15.14 27.13
N GLY A 150 -26.89 16.21 26.47
CA GLY A 150 -26.35 17.42 27.11
C GLY A 150 -24.88 17.75 26.77
N SER A 151 -24.35 18.83 27.36
CA SER A 151 -22.95 19.23 27.19
C SER A 151 -22.03 18.36 28.05
N GLN A 152 -21.10 17.63 27.42
CA GLN A 152 -20.05 16.89 28.10
C GLN A 152 -18.72 17.62 27.94
N THR A 153 -18.10 18.02 29.05
CA THR A 153 -16.76 18.59 29.06
C THR A 153 -15.76 17.45 29.03
N ILE A 154 -15.01 17.34 27.93
CA ILE A 154 -13.92 16.37 27.77
C ILE A 154 -12.63 17.07 28.15
N ASP A 155 -12.12 16.78 29.34
CA ASP A 155 -10.81 17.23 29.80
C ASP A 155 -9.79 16.09 29.64
N ALA A 156 -8.71 16.36 28.91
CA ALA A 156 -7.72 15.36 28.50
C ALA A 156 -7.06 14.68 29.71
N ALA A 157 -6.79 15.42 30.79
CA ALA A 157 -6.17 14.86 32.00
C ALA A 157 -7.11 13.91 32.74
N SER A 158 -8.39 14.30 32.91
CA SER A 158 -9.40 13.46 33.55
C SER A 158 -9.71 12.19 32.75
N GLU A 159 -9.78 12.28 31.42
CA GLU A 159 -10.05 11.13 30.56
C GLU A 159 -8.83 10.19 30.51
N GLN A 160 -7.60 10.72 30.51
CA GLN A 160 -6.39 9.90 30.64
C GLN A 160 -6.36 9.13 31.97
N ALA A 161 -6.71 9.77 33.09
CA ALA A 161 -6.80 9.09 34.40
C ALA A 161 -7.88 8.00 34.40
N ARG A 162 -9.04 8.27 33.79
CA ARG A 162 -10.11 7.29 33.62
C ARG A 162 -9.67 6.10 32.75
N LEU A 163 -9.02 6.37 31.63
CA LEU A 163 -8.49 5.33 30.75
C LEU A 163 -7.40 4.51 31.45
N GLN A 164 -6.51 5.13 32.22
CA GLN A 164 -5.51 4.42 33.01
C GLN A 164 -6.15 3.55 34.10
N ALA A 165 -7.19 4.04 34.77
CA ALA A 165 -7.93 3.27 35.76
C ALA A 165 -8.65 2.05 35.13
N LEU A 166 -9.17 2.19 33.91
CA LEU A 166 -9.88 1.13 33.19
C LEU A 166 -8.94 0.11 32.53
N THR A 167 -7.81 0.57 32.01
CA THR A 167 -6.88 -0.25 31.19
C THR A 167 -5.64 -0.71 31.95
N GLY A 168 -5.42 -0.19 33.17
CA GLY A 168 -4.21 -0.46 33.95
C GLY A 168 -2.91 0.00 33.25
N GLY A 169 -3.02 0.90 32.26
CA GLY A 169 -1.89 1.33 31.42
C GLY A 169 -1.47 0.32 30.35
N GLN A 170 -2.23 -0.76 30.14
CA GLN A 170 -1.97 -1.73 29.08
C GLN A 170 -2.60 -1.28 27.75
N ALA A 171 -1.94 -1.58 26.64
CA ALA A 171 -2.49 -1.28 25.31
C ALA A 171 -3.74 -2.12 25.06
N VAL A 172 -4.88 -1.46 24.77
CA VAL A 172 -6.13 -2.13 24.43
C VAL A 172 -6.07 -2.65 23.01
N ALA A 173 -5.70 -3.90 22.84
CA ALA A 173 -5.74 -4.58 21.54
C ALA A 173 -7.14 -5.13 21.28
N ILE A 174 -7.92 -4.46 20.43
CA ILE A 174 -9.20 -4.99 19.94
C ILE A 174 -8.88 -6.01 18.85
N THR A 175 -8.61 -7.26 19.23
CA THR A 175 -8.50 -8.35 18.26
C THR A 175 -9.90 -8.78 17.85
N GLU A 176 -10.15 -8.90 16.54
CA GLU A 176 -11.34 -9.61 16.07
C GLU A 176 -11.37 -10.99 16.71
N ARG A 177 -12.44 -11.29 17.44
CA ARG A 177 -12.64 -12.59 18.07
C ARG A 177 -12.82 -13.60 16.94
N ARG A 178 -11.74 -14.21 16.46
CA ARG A 178 -11.74 -15.29 15.46
C ARG A 178 -12.62 -16.41 15.99
N ARG A 179 -13.91 -16.39 15.65
CA ARG A 179 -14.80 -17.52 15.90
C ARG A 179 -14.39 -18.57 14.88
N SER A 180 -13.65 -19.59 15.31
CA SER A 180 -13.30 -20.75 14.49
C SER A 180 -14.51 -21.69 14.30
N GLY A 181 -15.68 -21.12 13.99
CA GLY A 181 -16.91 -21.85 13.75
C GLY A 181 -17.44 -21.47 12.38
N PHE A 182 -17.64 -22.48 11.54
CA PHE A 182 -18.30 -22.36 10.25
C PHE A 182 -19.69 -21.76 10.48
N LYS A 183 -19.95 -20.54 9.98
CA LYS A 183 -21.30 -19.97 10.01
C LYS A 183 -22.13 -20.71 8.97
N LEU A 184 -23.02 -21.59 9.41
CA LEU A 184 -24.03 -22.18 8.54
C LEU A 184 -25.04 -21.07 8.17
N PRO A 185 -25.26 -20.79 6.89
CA PRO A 185 -26.30 -19.85 6.50
C PRO A 185 -27.67 -20.52 6.73
N GLY A 186 -28.47 -19.96 7.64
CA GLY A 186 -29.91 -20.28 7.72
C GLY A 186 -30.42 -21.00 8.97
N LEU A 187 -29.78 -20.84 10.14
CA LEU A 187 -30.40 -21.05 11.46
C LEU A 187 -29.97 -19.95 12.43
#